data_AF-A0A0M9CH63-F1
#
_entry.id   AF-A0A0M9CH63-F1
#
_cell.length_a   1.000
_cell.length_b   1.000
_cell.length_c   1.000
_cell.angle_alpha   90.00
_cell.angle_beta   90.00
_cell.angle_gamma   90.00
#
_symmetry.space_group_name_H-M   'P 1'
#
loop_
_entity.id
_entity.type
_entity.pdbx_description
1 polymer ?
#
loop_
_entity_poly.entity_id
_entity_poly.type
_entity_poly.pdbx_seq_one_letter_code
_entity_poly.pdbx_strand_id
1 'polypeptide(L)'
;MPTIMKKIFLLTILIFGIISCSSGQKANEKECFYVINVLGAELYEKPSLDSKVIRKIKVGEKIIAKEILKTDQSKKIGDDFYLGGSFIKIQSESIKGFVFSSDLTKIKPLLREVQKSIIIPDIDGKEKSKRIEKRIEKFDNKEYEIEDEITEFENVTYTYTAFNGCFDHIYVYKNLTLNEVYHQLTVNSVVINETKDGNFIEIPRFTEKKGNEYLFEGEGATQDLKIIVNKDGTFTISSYDCT
;
A
#
# COMPACT_ATOMS: atom_id res chain seq x y z
N MET A 1 -90.84 2.48 -13.16
CA MET A 1 -90.07 1.75 -14.19
C MET A 1 -89.48 2.78 -15.14
N PRO A 2 -88.22 2.68 -15.62
CA PRO A 2 -87.15 1.69 -15.38
C PRO A 2 -85.94 2.33 -14.62
N THR A 3 -85.08 1.70 -13.78
CA THR A 3 -84.17 0.54 -13.89
C THR A 3 -83.25 0.52 -15.10
N ILE A 4 -82.02 1.05 -14.94
CA ILE A 4 -80.71 0.74 -15.57
C ILE A 4 -79.82 1.89 -15.04
N MET A 5 -78.82 1.76 -14.17
CA MET A 5 -77.74 0.78 -14.12
C MET A 5 -77.06 0.89 -12.73
N LYS A 6 -77.51 0.10 -11.74
CA LYS A 6 -76.67 -0.30 -10.61
C LYS A 6 -75.71 -1.35 -11.16
N LYS A 7 -74.45 -0.99 -11.42
CA LYS A 7 -73.28 -1.90 -11.53
C LYS A 7 -72.04 -1.14 -12.05
N ILE A 8 -71.55 -0.16 -11.30
CA ILE A 8 -70.10 0.17 -11.28
C ILE A 8 -69.76 0.51 -9.82
N PHE A 9 -69.91 -0.49 -8.96
CA PHE A 9 -69.25 -0.59 -7.67
C PHE A 9 -68.32 -1.79 -7.83
N LEU A 10 -67.08 -1.68 -7.36
CA LEU A 10 -65.89 -2.48 -7.72
C LEU A 10 -65.20 -2.01 -9.00
N LEU A 11 -64.34 -1.00 -8.90
CA LEU A 11 -62.89 -1.16 -9.13
C LEU A 11 -62.18 0.20 -8.97
N THR A 12 -61.99 0.65 -7.72
CA THR A 12 -60.98 1.67 -7.40
C THR A 12 -60.61 1.61 -5.91
N ILE A 13 -60.54 0.39 -5.37
CA ILE A 13 -59.68 0.07 -4.24
C ILE A 13 -58.42 -0.52 -4.87
N LEU A 14 -57.38 0.29 -5.06
CA LEU A 14 -55.94 -0.06 -5.06
C LEU A 14 -55.09 1.03 -5.76
N ILE A 15 -55.11 2.26 -5.25
CA ILE A 15 -53.92 3.12 -5.37
C ILE A 15 -53.62 3.74 -3.98
N PHE A 16 -53.70 2.91 -2.95
CA PHE A 16 -52.82 3.00 -1.79
C PHE A 16 -51.72 1.96 -1.99
N GLY A 17 -51.00 2.10 -3.11
CA GLY A 17 -49.83 1.32 -3.44
C GLY A 17 -48.63 1.92 -2.75
N ILE A 18 -48.46 1.56 -1.48
CA ILE A 18 -47.17 1.30 -0.83
C ILE A 18 -46.06 2.24 -1.34
N ILE A 19 -45.91 3.40 -0.69
CA ILE A 19 -44.60 4.02 -0.58
C ILE A 19 -43.77 3.02 0.23
N SER A 20 -43.24 2.01 -0.47
CA SER A 20 -42.09 1.27 0.00
C SER A 20 -41.00 2.31 0.01
N CYS A 21 -40.81 2.95 1.16
CA CYS A 21 -39.47 3.29 1.60
C CYS A 21 -38.67 1.99 1.54
N SER A 22 -38.18 1.64 0.36
CA SER A 22 -36.87 1.02 0.28
C SER A 22 -35.92 2.11 0.76
N SER A 23 -35.82 2.25 2.09
CA SER A 23 -34.56 2.61 2.70
C SER A 23 -33.60 1.53 2.23
N GLY A 24 -33.02 1.74 1.04
CA GLY A 24 -31.86 1.03 0.59
C GLY A 24 -30.80 1.34 1.62
N GLN A 25 -30.75 0.51 2.67
CA GLN A 25 -29.51 0.26 3.36
C GLN A 25 -28.57 -0.14 2.24
N LYS A 26 -27.74 0.81 1.77
CA LYS A 26 -26.53 0.48 1.06
C LYS A 26 -25.90 -0.60 1.93
N ALA A 27 -25.90 -1.84 1.45
CA ALA A 27 -25.17 -2.90 2.10
C ALA A 27 -23.77 -2.31 2.32
N ASN A 28 -23.40 -2.14 3.59
CA ASN A 28 -22.15 -1.50 3.96
C ASN A 28 -21.06 -2.44 3.41
N GLU A 29 -20.56 -2.14 2.22
CA GLU A 29 -19.59 -2.99 1.54
C GLU A 29 -18.38 -3.03 2.47
N LYS A 30 -18.13 -4.21 3.04
CA LYS A 30 -17.10 -4.34 4.08
C LYS A 30 -15.77 -3.96 3.45
N GLU A 31 -15.11 -2.94 4.00
CA GLU A 31 -13.82 -2.52 3.49
C GLU A 31 -12.82 -3.68 3.54
N CYS A 32 -12.14 -3.89 2.43
CA CYS A 32 -11.16 -4.95 2.26
C CYS A 32 -9.76 -4.36 2.24
N PHE A 33 -8.85 -5.00 2.96
CA PHE A 33 -7.45 -4.65 3.06
C PHE A 33 -6.58 -5.86 2.77
N TYR A 34 -5.31 -5.62 2.45
CA TYR A 34 -4.27 -6.63 2.25
C TYR A 34 -3.04 -6.26 3.07
N VAL A 35 -2.38 -7.26 3.66
CA VAL A 35 -1.13 -7.06 4.40
C VAL A 35 0.02 -6.81 3.44
N ILE A 36 0.70 -5.67 3.56
CA ILE A 36 1.85 -5.27 2.72
C ILE A 36 3.17 -5.16 3.49
N ASN A 37 3.14 -5.20 4.82
CA ASN A 37 4.37 -5.34 5.58
C ASN A 37 5.00 -6.70 5.27
N VAL A 38 6.24 -6.71 4.76
CA VAL A 38 6.99 -7.93 4.39
C VAL A 38 7.24 -8.88 5.59
N LEU A 39 7.16 -8.36 6.82
CA LEU A 39 7.26 -9.14 8.05
C LEU A 39 5.90 -9.61 8.61
N GLY A 40 4.81 -9.35 7.87
CA GLY A 40 3.43 -9.55 8.28
C GLY A 40 2.88 -8.42 9.16
N ALA A 41 1.59 -8.46 9.45
CA ALA A 41 0.91 -7.50 10.31
C ALA A 41 0.59 -8.11 11.68
N GLU A 42 0.74 -7.34 12.75
CA GLU A 42 0.42 -7.80 14.10
C GLU A 42 -1.10 -7.74 14.35
N LEU A 43 -1.65 -8.81 14.94
CA LEU A 43 -3.03 -8.85 15.43
C LEU A 43 -3.03 -8.64 16.95
N TYR A 44 -3.52 -7.49 17.38
CA TYR A 44 -3.62 -7.08 18.77
C TYR A 44 -4.95 -7.51 19.42
N GLU A 45 -4.92 -7.77 20.72
CA GLU A 45 -6.13 -8.06 21.51
C GLU A 45 -7.05 -6.85 21.71
N LYS A 46 -6.46 -5.65 21.84
CA LYS A 46 -7.14 -4.35 22.00
C LYS A 46 -6.64 -3.37 20.92
N PRO A 47 -7.38 -2.29 20.60
CA PRO A 47 -6.95 -1.30 19.61
C PRO A 47 -5.88 -0.35 20.18
N SER A 48 -4.72 -0.91 20.52
CA SER A 48 -3.55 -0.19 21.04
C SER A 48 -2.28 -0.90 20.62
N LEU A 49 -1.24 -0.13 20.28
CA LEU A 49 0.07 -0.65 19.91
C LEU A 49 0.79 -1.30 21.10
N ASP A 50 0.41 -0.93 22.33
CA ASP A 50 0.93 -1.52 23.58
C ASP A 50 0.14 -2.78 24.00
N SER A 51 -0.89 -3.16 23.24
CA SER A 51 -1.68 -4.35 23.54
C SER A 51 -0.88 -5.62 23.25
N LYS A 52 -1.22 -6.70 23.97
CA LYS A 52 -0.74 -8.04 23.63
C LYS A 52 -1.01 -8.38 22.16
N VAL A 53 0.02 -8.82 21.47
CA VAL A 53 -0.06 -9.42 20.13
C VAL A 53 -0.52 -10.88 20.28
N ILE A 54 -1.62 -11.22 19.62
CA ILE A 54 -2.21 -12.57 19.62
C ILE A 54 -1.46 -13.45 18.63
N ARG A 55 -1.19 -12.92 17.42
CA ARG A 55 -0.47 -13.60 16.34
C ARG A 55 -0.06 -12.60 15.27
N LYS A 56 0.77 -13.04 14.32
CA LYS A 56 1.01 -12.33 13.06
C LYS A 56 0.06 -12.82 11.96
N ILE A 57 -0.42 -11.88 11.15
CA ILE A 57 -1.17 -12.11 9.91
C ILE A 57 -0.15 -12.12 8.77
N LYS A 58 -0.28 -13.07 7.86
CA LYS A 58 0.71 -13.29 6.80
C LYS A 58 0.67 -12.18 5.74
N VAL A 59 1.81 -11.97 5.10
CA VAL A 59 1.95 -11.10 3.93
C VAL A 59 0.92 -11.47 2.86
N GLY A 60 0.26 -10.48 2.28
CA GLY A 60 -0.76 -10.66 1.25
C GLY A 60 -2.13 -11.17 1.74
N GLU A 61 -2.26 -11.54 3.02
CA GLU A 61 -3.53 -12.03 3.54
C GLU A 61 -4.60 -10.94 3.47
N LYS A 62 -5.79 -11.32 2.98
CA LYS A 62 -6.93 -10.42 2.88
C LYS A 62 -7.61 -10.25 4.23
N ILE A 63 -7.78 -9.01 4.65
CA ILE A 63 -8.50 -8.61 5.86
C ILE A 63 -9.82 -7.96 5.46
N ILE A 64 -10.92 -8.40 6.06
CA ILE A 64 -12.22 -7.77 5.91
C ILE A 64 -12.52 -7.00 7.20
N ALA A 65 -12.60 -5.68 7.10
CA ALA A 65 -12.87 -4.82 8.23
C ALA A 65 -14.32 -5.03 8.70
N LYS A 66 -14.49 -5.30 10.00
CA LYS A 66 -15.78 -5.16 10.66
C LYS A 66 -16.04 -3.71 11.04
N GLU A 67 -14.99 -3.01 11.46
CA GLU A 67 -15.03 -1.65 11.99
C GLU A 67 -13.63 -1.03 11.87
N ILE A 68 -13.58 0.27 11.61
CA ILE A 68 -12.35 1.05 11.55
C ILE A 68 -12.39 2.04 12.72
N LEU A 69 -11.44 1.89 13.63
CA LEU A 69 -11.32 2.72 14.84
C LEU A 69 -10.21 3.74 14.62
N LYS A 70 -10.58 5.01 14.53
CA LYS A 70 -9.61 6.11 14.48
C LYS A 70 -8.81 6.17 15.78
N THR A 71 -7.54 6.53 15.68
CA THR A 71 -6.64 6.70 16.82
C THR A 71 -5.55 7.70 16.46
N ASP A 72 -4.99 8.35 17.47
CA ASP A 72 -3.84 9.23 17.32
C ASP A 72 -2.50 8.48 17.52
N GLN A 73 -2.56 7.17 17.79
CA GLN A 73 -1.38 6.32 17.88
C GLN A 73 -0.68 6.20 16.51
N SER A 74 0.64 6.05 16.56
CA SER A 74 1.49 5.87 15.39
C SER A 74 2.61 4.88 15.67
N LYS A 75 2.98 4.06 14.69
CA LYS A 75 4.06 3.07 14.80
C LYS A 75 5.40 3.76 14.57
N LYS A 76 6.28 3.76 15.58
CA LYS A 76 7.62 4.36 15.50
C LYS A 76 8.53 3.54 14.58
N ILE A 77 9.24 4.21 13.67
CA ILE A 77 10.24 3.68 12.74
C ILE A 77 11.54 4.46 12.96
N GLY A 78 12.54 3.85 13.61
CA GLY A 78 13.74 4.60 14.02
C GLY A 78 13.39 5.80 14.90
N ASP A 79 14.29 6.78 15.02
CA ASP A 79 14.03 8.00 15.78
C ASP A 79 13.31 9.04 14.90
N ASP A 80 12.25 9.67 15.40
CA ASP A 80 11.52 10.75 14.70
C ASP A 80 10.80 10.43 13.38
N PHE A 81 10.70 9.16 12.97
CA PHE A 81 9.79 8.74 11.89
C PHE A 81 8.69 7.82 12.41
N TYR A 82 7.44 8.08 12.00
CA TYR A 82 6.25 7.43 12.52
C TYR A 82 5.24 7.16 11.40
N LEU A 83 4.67 5.96 11.41
CA LEU A 83 3.56 5.59 10.53
C LEU A 83 2.25 5.76 11.27
N GLY A 84 1.43 6.73 10.85
CA GLY A 84 0.09 6.94 11.38
C GLY A 84 -0.91 5.90 10.86
N GLY A 85 -2.08 5.80 11.48
CA GLY A 85 -3.08 4.85 11.02
C GLY A 85 -4.35 4.78 11.87
N SER A 86 -5.06 3.68 11.71
CA SER A 86 -6.28 3.35 12.45
C SER A 86 -6.25 1.87 12.82
N PHE A 87 -7.01 1.47 13.84
CA PHE A 87 -7.17 0.06 14.16
C PHE A 87 -8.32 -0.53 13.35
N ILE A 88 -8.01 -1.55 12.56
CA ILE A 88 -8.98 -2.34 11.81
C ILE A 88 -9.42 -3.50 12.68
N LYS A 89 -10.66 -3.48 13.11
CA LYS A 89 -11.26 -4.59 13.86
C LYS A 89 -11.61 -5.72 12.91
N ILE A 90 -11.08 -6.90 13.20
CA ILE A 90 -11.35 -8.12 12.45
C ILE A 90 -12.17 -9.05 13.33
N GLN A 91 -13.21 -9.62 12.75
CA GLN A 91 -14.00 -10.66 13.41
C GLN A 91 -14.48 -11.67 12.38
N SER A 92 -13.84 -12.84 12.36
CA SER A 92 -14.26 -14.06 11.68
C SER A 92 -14.48 -15.17 12.71
N GLU A 93 -14.88 -16.36 12.26
CA GLU A 93 -15.04 -17.54 13.12
C GLU A 93 -13.71 -17.95 13.78
N SER A 94 -12.59 -17.75 13.09
CA SER A 94 -11.26 -18.20 13.52
C SER A 94 -10.34 -17.08 14.03
N ILE A 95 -10.68 -15.80 13.80
CA ILE A 95 -9.79 -14.67 14.07
C ILE A 95 -10.60 -13.51 14.63
N LYS A 96 -10.18 -13.01 15.80
CA LYS A 96 -10.72 -11.80 16.40
C LYS A 96 -9.58 -10.96 16.97
N GLY A 97 -9.61 -9.67 16.69
CA GLY A 97 -8.65 -8.71 17.20
C GLY A 97 -8.60 -7.44 16.36
N PHE A 98 -7.50 -6.72 16.48
CA PHE A 98 -7.28 -5.44 15.83
C PHE A 98 -5.95 -5.46 15.09
N VAL A 99 -5.91 -4.90 13.88
CA VAL A 99 -4.67 -4.73 13.12
C VAL A 99 -4.46 -3.24 12.89
N PHE A 100 -3.24 -2.76 13.08
CA PHE A 100 -2.94 -1.37 12.81
C PHE A 100 -2.76 -1.15 11.31
N SER A 101 -3.46 -0.16 10.75
CA SER A 101 -3.61 0.00 9.30
C SER A 101 -2.34 0.43 8.58
N SER A 102 -1.27 0.80 9.29
CA SER A 102 0.01 1.16 8.65
C SER A 102 0.61 0.01 7.86
N ASP A 103 0.28 -1.24 8.21
CA ASP A 103 0.80 -2.44 7.56
C ASP A 103 -0.11 -2.94 6.42
N LEU A 104 -1.14 -2.16 6.06
CA LEU A 104 -2.23 -2.55 5.17
C LEU A 104 -2.39 -1.61 3.98
N THR A 105 -2.92 -2.15 2.88
CA THR A 105 -3.35 -1.40 1.69
C THR A 105 -4.75 -1.83 1.27
N LYS A 106 -5.43 -1.01 0.44
CA LYS A 106 -6.65 -1.42 -0.28
C LYS A 106 -6.35 -2.03 -1.65
N ILE A 107 -5.12 -1.90 -2.14
CA ILE A 107 -4.68 -2.45 -3.43
C ILE A 107 -4.36 -3.93 -3.24
N LYS A 108 -4.91 -4.80 -4.09
CA LYS A 108 -4.55 -6.22 -4.03
C LYS A 108 -3.09 -6.39 -4.51
N PRO A 109 -2.15 -6.84 -3.66
CA PRO A 109 -0.76 -6.97 -4.07
C PRO A 109 -0.57 -8.17 -5.01
N LEU A 110 0.42 -8.06 -5.89
CA LEU A 110 1.04 -9.20 -6.56
C LEU A 110 2.09 -9.79 -5.62
N LEU A 111 1.92 -11.06 -5.24
CA LEU A 111 2.86 -11.75 -4.37
C LEU A 111 3.95 -12.39 -5.22
N ARG A 112 5.20 -12.02 -4.96
CA ARG A 112 6.38 -12.59 -5.62
C ARG A 112 7.24 -13.33 -4.60
N GLU A 113 7.63 -14.55 -4.93
CA GLU A 113 8.64 -15.29 -4.16
C GLU A 113 10.02 -14.91 -4.70
N VAL A 114 10.80 -14.16 -3.93
CA VAL A 114 12.13 -13.65 -4.32
C VAL A 114 13.24 -14.62 -3.95
N GLN A 115 13.00 -15.44 -2.92
CA GLN A 115 13.82 -16.58 -2.55
C GLN A 115 12.92 -17.58 -1.81
N LYS A 116 13.38 -18.82 -1.65
CA LYS A 116 12.59 -19.89 -1.01
C LYS A 116 11.97 -19.40 0.30
N SER A 117 10.64 -19.41 0.38
CA SER A 117 9.84 -18.98 1.54
C SER A 117 9.86 -17.48 1.87
N ILE A 118 10.45 -16.63 1.03
CA ILE A 118 10.43 -15.17 1.17
C ILE A 118 9.45 -14.60 0.13
N ILE A 119 8.33 -14.07 0.62
CA ILE A 119 7.28 -13.47 -0.22
C ILE A 119 7.29 -11.96 -0.01
N ILE A 120 7.33 -11.21 -1.10
CA ILE A 120 7.17 -9.74 -1.10
C ILE A 120 5.81 -9.35 -1.71
N PRO A 121 5.13 -8.33 -1.16
CA PRO A 121 3.87 -7.81 -1.69
C PRO A 121 4.12 -6.57 -2.55
N ASP A 122 4.08 -6.75 -3.86
CA ASP A 122 4.20 -5.66 -4.83
C ASP A 122 2.82 -5.02 -5.08
N ILE A 123 2.74 -3.69 -5.02
CA ILE A 123 1.50 -2.93 -5.29
C ILE A 123 1.63 -1.96 -6.47
N ASP A 124 2.64 -2.10 -7.31
CA ASP A 124 2.85 -1.27 -8.51
C ASP A 124 1.69 -1.40 -9.49
N GLY A 125 1.10 -2.60 -9.55
CA GLY A 125 -0.02 -2.96 -10.42
C GLY A 125 0.43 -3.38 -11.81
N LYS A 126 -0.45 -3.32 -12.79
CA LYS A 126 -0.12 -3.76 -14.16
C LYS A 126 0.77 -2.76 -14.89
N GLU A 127 1.74 -3.27 -15.64
CA GLU A 127 2.50 -2.47 -16.59
C GLU A 127 1.56 -1.92 -17.67
N LYS A 128 1.68 -0.63 -17.96
CA LYS A 128 0.93 0.11 -18.98
C LYS A 128 1.79 0.43 -20.19
N SER A 129 3.04 0.83 -19.95
CA SER A 129 3.99 1.15 -21.02
C SER A 129 5.43 1.05 -20.55
N LYS A 130 6.34 0.87 -21.51
CA LYS A 130 7.79 0.98 -21.32
C LYS A 130 8.37 1.80 -22.48
N ARG A 131 9.27 2.73 -22.17
CA ARG A 131 9.96 3.56 -23.16
C ARG A 131 11.39 3.87 -22.72
N ILE A 132 12.19 4.33 -23.67
CA ILE A 132 13.55 4.83 -23.43
C ILE A 132 13.57 6.29 -23.82
N GLU A 133 14.06 7.13 -22.91
CA GLU A 133 14.33 8.55 -23.18
C GLU A 133 15.83 8.80 -23.15
N LYS A 134 16.32 9.63 -24.07
CA LYS A 134 17.75 9.98 -24.16
C LYS A 134 17.95 11.40 -23.65
N ARG A 135 18.99 11.60 -22.84
CA ARG A 135 19.39 12.93 -22.37
C ARG A 135 20.90 13.06 -22.33
N ILE A 136 21.37 14.31 -22.36
CA ILE A 136 22.79 14.62 -22.19
C ILE A 136 23.07 14.84 -20.70
N GLU A 137 23.97 14.04 -20.14
CA GLU A 137 24.49 14.17 -18.79
C GLU A 137 25.91 14.71 -18.82
N LYS A 138 26.25 15.62 -17.90
CA LYS A 138 27.58 16.20 -17.81
C LYS A 138 28.36 15.57 -16.67
N PHE A 139 29.40 14.82 -17.00
CA PHE A 139 30.26 14.13 -16.05
C PHE A 139 31.74 14.37 -16.38
N ASP A 140 32.57 14.69 -15.38
CA ASP A 140 34.00 15.04 -15.57
C ASP A 140 34.24 16.08 -16.67
N ASN A 141 33.38 17.12 -16.72
CA ASN A 141 33.41 18.18 -17.73
C ASN A 141 33.22 17.71 -19.19
N LYS A 142 32.74 16.49 -19.41
CA LYS A 142 32.35 15.94 -20.72
C LYS A 142 30.86 15.67 -20.75
N GLU A 143 30.30 15.70 -21.94
CA GLU A 143 28.90 15.38 -22.19
C GLU A 143 28.78 13.94 -22.67
N TYR A 144 27.86 13.20 -22.07
CA TYR A 144 27.53 11.82 -22.42
C TYR A 144 26.05 11.73 -22.74
N GLU A 145 25.69 11.07 -23.83
CA GLU A 145 24.31 10.65 -24.04
C GLU A 145 24.04 9.42 -23.17
N ILE A 146 23.03 9.51 -22.31
CA ILE A 146 22.59 8.43 -21.44
C ILE A 146 21.13 8.10 -21.72
N GLU A 147 20.73 6.89 -21.33
CA GLU A 147 19.39 6.35 -21.55
C GLU A 147 18.69 6.17 -20.21
N ASP A 148 17.48 6.72 -20.11
CA ASP A 148 16.56 6.49 -19.01
C ASP A 148 15.51 5.46 -19.48
N GLU A 149 15.49 4.27 -18.85
CA GLU A 149 14.45 3.27 -19.06
C GLU A 149 13.25 3.59 -18.16
N ILE A 150 12.15 4.04 -18.76
CA ILE A 150 10.94 4.46 -18.04
C ILE A 150 9.85 3.42 -18.23
N THR A 151 9.38 2.85 -17.12
CA THR A 151 8.27 1.89 -17.09
C THR A 151 7.12 2.45 -16.27
N GLU A 152 5.94 2.55 -16.88
CA GLU A 152 4.73 3.04 -16.23
C GLU A 152 3.83 1.87 -15.82
N PHE A 153 3.47 1.83 -14.55
CA PHE A 153 2.52 0.88 -13.99
C PHE A 153 1.21 1.59 -13.58
N GLU A 154 0.29 0.87 -12.94
CA GLU A 154 -0.97 1.44 -12.46
C GLU A 154 -0.74 2.50 -11.37
N ASN A 155 0.16 2.22 -10.43
CA ASN A 155 0.35 3.01 -9.22
C ASN A 155 1.72 3.72 -9.14
N VAL A 156 2.68 3.34 -10.00
CA VAL A 156 4.05 3.87 -10.00
C VAL A 156 4.56 4.14 -11.42
N THR A 157 5.44 5.13 -11.54
CA THR A 157 6.36 5.25 -12.67
C THR A 157 7.76 4.94 -12.17
N TYR A 158 8.39 3.91 -12.73
CA TYR A 158 9.75 3.52 -12.43
C TYR A 158 10.68 4.03 -13.52
N THR A 159 11.76 4.69 -13.14
CA THR A 159 12.85 5.12 -14.03
C THR A 159 14.14 4.49 -13.56
N TYR A 160 14.83 3.84 -14.50
CA TYR A 160 16.13 3.25 -14.30
C TYR A 160 17.14 3.94 -15.21
N THR A 161 18.29 4.30 -14.65
CA THR A 161 19.39 4.91 -15.40
C THR A 161 20.68 4.19 -15.02
N ALA A 162 21.42 3.72 -16.02
CA ALA A 162 22.73 3.10 -15.82
C ALA A 162 23.81 4.01 -16.40
N PHE A 163 24.71 4.53 -15.55
CA PHE A 163 25.76 5.43 -15.98
C PHE A 163 26.99 5.36 -15.06
N ASN A 164 28.18 5.37 -15.68
CA ASN A 164 29.49 5.36 -14.97
C ASN A 164 29.65 4.22 -13.93
N GLY A 165 29.12 3.03 -14.22
CA GLY A 165 29.21 1.89 -13.31
C GLY A 165 28.25 1.95 -12.12
N CYS A 166 27.32 2.91 -12.12
CA CYS A 166 26.29 3.04 -11.12
C CYS A 166 24.89 3.02 -11.74
N PHE A 167 23.90 2.77 -10.88
CA PHE A 167 22.53 2.48 -11.25
C PHE A 167 21.58 3.33 -10.39
N ASP A 168 20.87 4.25 -11.03
CA ASP A 168 19.83 5.05 -10.40
C ASP A 168 18.48 4.32 -10.51
N HIS A 169 17.77 4.24 -9.38
CA HIS A 169 16.43 3.71 -9.31
C HIS A 169 15.49 4.78 -8.74
N ILE A 170 14.49 5.19 -9.53
CA ILE A 170 13.52 6.22 -9.14
C ILE A 170 12.10 5.69 -9.33
N TYR A 171 11.32 5.61 -8.26
CA TYR A 171 9.92 5.18 -8.25
C TYR A 171 9.03 6.33 -7.82
N VAL A 172 8.15 6.81 -8.69
CA VAL A 172 7.21 7.90 -8.40
C VAL A 172 5.79 7.36 -8.24
N TYR A 173 5.28 7.39 -7.01
CA TYR A 173 3.96 6.90 -6.62
C TYR A 173 2.93 8.03 -6.57
N LYS A 174 1.85 7.92 -7.35
CA LYS A 174 0.85 9.00 -7.48
C LYS A 174 -0.30 8.93 -6.48
N ASN A 175 -0.72 7.72 -6.11
CA ASN A 175 -1.96 7.49 -5.35
C ASN A 175 -1.75 6.60 -4.13
N LEU A 176 -0.53 6.58 -3.58
CA LEU A 176 -0.21 5.81 -2.38
C LEU A 176 -0.05 6.72 -1.17
N THR A 177 -0.31 6.16 0.00
CA THR A 177 0.01 6.78 1.29
C THR A 177 1.48 6.59 1.65
N LEU A 178 2.01 7.45 2.53
CA LEU A 178 3.38 7.30 3.04
C LEU A 178 3.64 5.92 3.67
N ASN A 179 2.62 5.32 4.31
CA ASN A 179 2.73 3.97 4.86
C ASN A 179 2.97 2.93 3.76
N GLU A 180 2.20 3.00 2.68
CA GLU A 180 2.34 2.08 1.54
C GLU A 180 3.69 2.25 0.86
N VAL A 181 4.12 3.51 0.64
CA VAL A 181 5.43 3.84 0.05
C VAL A 181 6.57 3.34 0.95
N TYR A 182 6.45 3.49 2.27
CA TYR A 182 7.44 2.95 3.21
C TYR A 182 7.60 1.43 3.08
N HIS A 183 6.51 0.68 2.97
CA HIS A 183 6.62 -0.77 2.75
C HIS A 183 7.18 -1.11 1.37
N GLN A 184 6.87 -0.31 0.33
CA GLN A 184 7.46 -0.51 -0.99
C GLN A 184 8.96 -0.17 -1.05
N LEU A 185 9.49 0.65 -0.13
CA LEU A 185 10.94 0.88 0.01
C LEU A 185 11.69 -0.45 0.15
N THR A 186 11.23 -1.33 1.03
CA THR A 186 11.83 -2.65 1.23
C THR A 186 11.58 -3.58 0.03
N VAL A 187 10.43 -3.47 -0.63
CA VAL A 187 10.08 -4.30 -1.80
C VAL A 187 10.94 -3.94 -3.03
N ASN A 188 11.36 -2.69 -3.15
CA ASN A 188 12.18 -2.21 -4.26
C ASN A 188 13.69 -2.40 -4.00
N SER A 189 14.10 -2.41 -2.73
CA SER A 189 15.49 -2.61 -2.30
C SER A 189 15.62 -3.88 -1.46
N VAL A 190 15.15 -5.01 -1.98
CA VAL A 190 15.14 -6.29 -1.25
C VAL A 190 16.57 -6.79 -1.08
N VAL A 191 17.02 -6.82 0.17
CA VAL A 191 18.24 -7.51 0.59
C VAL A 191 17.85 -8.70 1.45
N ILE A 192 18.35 -9.89 1.07
CA ILE A 192 18.07 -11.13 1.79
C ILE A 192 19.37 -11.66 2.36
N ASN A 193 19.39 -11.84 3.67
CA ASN A 193 20.50 -12.47 4.38
C ASN A 193 20.14 -13.90 4.74
N GLU A 194 21.13 -14.78 4.61
CA GLU A 194 21.02 -16.19 4.99
C GLU A 194 21.68 -16.41 6.35
N THR A 195 20.94 -17.04 7.27
CA THR A 195 21.45 -17.46 8.57
C THR A 195 21.28 -18.95 8.76
N LYS A 196 21.85 -19.49 9.85
CA LYS A 196 21.64 -20.88 10.25
C LYS A 196 20.16 -21.20 10.54
N ASP A 197 19.36 -20.19 10.87
CA ASP A 197 17.94 -20.31 11.23
C ASP A 197 17.00 -20.03 10.04
N GLY A 198 17.57 -19.74 8.86
CA GLY A 198 16.85 -19.46 7.62
C GLY A 198 17.15 -18.08 7.05
N ASN A 199 16.40 -17.75 6.00
CA ASN A 199 16.57 -16.51 5.25
C ASN A 199 15.65 -15.43 5.84
N PHE A 200 16.12 -14.19 5.88
CA PHE A 200 15.31 -13.06 6.32
C PHE A 200 15.52 -11.84 5.42
N ILE A 201 14.46 -11.04 5.27
CA ILE A 201 14.53 -9.75 4.58
C ILE A 201 15.10 -8.72 5.56
N GLU A 202 16.13 -8.01 5.13
CA GLU A 202 16.66 -6.86 5.83
C GLU A 202 15.79 -5.62 5.55
N ILE A 203 15.40 -4.91 6.61
CA ILE A 203 14.57 -3.72 6.51
C ILE A 203 15.48 -2.50 6.54
N PRO A 204 15.44 -1.62 5.52
CA PRO A 204 16.22 -0.39 5.53
C PRO A 204 16.02 0.41 6.82
N ARG A 205 17.14 0.84 7.41
CA ARG A 205 17.12 1.53 8.70
C ARG A 205 16.90 3.01 8.48
N PHE A 206 15.84 3.57 9.05
CA PHE A 206 15.65 5.01 9.06
C PHE A 206 16.84 5.71 9.76
N THR A 207 17.39 6.75 9.14
CA THR A 207 18.51 7.52 9.68
C THR A 207 18.07 8.88 10.17
N GLU A 208 17.48 9.70 9.30
CA GLU A 208 17.05 11.05 9.65
C GLU A 208 16.03 11.61 8.64
N LYS A 209 15.40 12.73 9.02
CA LYS A 209 14.52 13.50 8.15
C LYS A 209 15.16 14.84 7.80
N LYS A 210 15.35 15.12 6.51
CA LYS A 210 15.85 16.42 6.01
C LYS A 210 14.80 17.09 5.14
N GLY A 211 14.11 18.09 5.69
CA GLY A 211 13.04 18.79 4.98
C GLY A 211 11.90 17.84 4.58
N ASN A 212 11.72 17.62 3.28
CA ASN A 212 10.72 16.72 2.72
C ASN A 212 11.25 15.30 2.41
N GLU A 213 12.49 14.99 2.79
CA GLU A 213 13.12 13.69 2.58
C GLU A 213 13.23 12.90 3.89
N TYR A 214 12.92 11.60 3.82
CA TYR A 214 13.21 10.59 4.83
C TYR A 214 14.37 9.75 4.32
N LEU A 215 15.49 9.77 5.02
CA LEU A 215 16.71 9.07 4.64
C LEU A 215 16.78 7.70 5.33
N PHE A 216 17.28 6.72 4.60
CA PHE A 216 17.45 5.36 5.06
C PHE A 216 18.86 4.86 4.72
N GLU A 217 19.40 4.03 5.60
CA GLU A 217 20.57 3.24 5.31
C GLU A 217 20.11 1.97 4.58
N GLY A 218 20.55 1.83 3.34
CA GLY A 218 20.46 0.60 2.56
C GLY A 218 21.63 -0.33 2.87
N GLU A 219 21.59 -1.52 2.29
CA GLU A 219 22.61 -2.55 2.51
C GLU A 219 23.30 -2.91 1.19
N GLY A 220 24.53 -3.41 1.29
CA GLY A 220 25.34 -3.77 0.12
C GLY A 220 25.77 -2.56 -0.70
N ALA A 221 25.40 -2.55 -1.99
CA ALA A 221 25.75 -1.48 -2.93
C ALA A 221 24.80 -0.28 -2.87
N THR A 222 23.69 -0.39 -2.14
CA THR A 222 22.63 0.62 -2.13
C THR A 222 22.97 1.81 -1.26
N GLN A 223 23.08 2.97 -1.90
CA GLN A 223 23.38 4.26 -1.33
C GLN A 223 22.22 5.23 -1.56
N ASP A 224 22.21 6.34 -0.81
CA ASP A 224 21.25 7.43 -0.92
C ASP A 224 19.77 7.00 -0.95
N LEU A 225 19.45 5.89 -0.27
CA LEU A 225 18.11 5.36 -0.19
C LEU A 225 17.19 6.33 0.57
N LYS A 226 16.14 6.81 -0.10
CA LYS A 226 15.26 7.83 0.47
C LYS A 226 13.84 7.78 -0.03
N ILE A 227 12.93 8.30 0.80
CA ILE A 227 11.56 8.66 0.42
C ILE A 227 11.44 10.19 0.40
N ILE A 228 10.98 10.74 -0.72
CA ILE A 228 10.75 12.17 -0.91
C ILE A 228 9.25 12.43 -0.95
N VAL A 229 8.77 13.39 -0.16
CA VAL A 229 7.39 13.91 -0.25
C VAL A 229 7.38 15.07 -1.24
N ASN A 230 6.74 14.87 -2.39
CA ASN A 230 6.69 15.88 -3.44
C ASN A 230 5.62 16.94 -3.11
N LYS A 231 5.78 18.15 -3.67
CA LYS A 231 4.87 19.27 -3.43
C LYS A 231 3.45 19.03 -3.94
N ASP A 232 3.29 18.15 -4.93
CA ASP A 232 2.01 17.75 -5.51
C ASP A 232 1.31 16.63 -4.72
N GLY A 233 1.90 16.18 -3.61
CA GLY A 233 1.37 15.11 -2.77
C GLY A 233 1.76 13.70 -3.21
N THR A 234 2.53 13.56 -4.28
CA THR A 234 3.12 12.28 -4.69
C THR A 234 4.33 11.94 -3.82
N PHE A 235 4.77 10.68 -3.87
CA PHE A 235 5.96 10.21 -3.18
C PHE A 235 6.97 9.64 -4.16
N THR A 236 8.24 9.90 -3.92
CA THR A 236 9.34 9.29 -4.69
C THR A 236 10.18 8.41 -3.79
N ILE A 237 10.43 7.17 -4.20
CA ILE A 237 11.53 6.36 -3.67
C ILE A 237 12.71 6.52 -4.61
N SER A 238 13.88 6.82 -4.08
CA SER A 238 15.11 6.94 -4.85
C SER A 238 16.21 6.15 -4.17
N SER A 239 17.01 5.44 -4.96
CA SER A 239 18.26 4.83 -4.52
C SER A 239 19.30 4.90 -5.63
N TYR A 240 20.56 4.80 -5.21
CA TYR A 240 21.72 4.83 -6.08
C TYR A 240 22.62 3.65 -5.72
N ASP A 241 22.83 2.73 -6.67
CA ASP A 241 23.64 1.55 -6.45
C ASP A 241 24.95 1.66 -7.25
N CYS A 242 26.10 1.55 -6.59
CA CYS A 242 27.41 1.54 -7.25
C CYS A 242 28.20 0.29 -6.87
N THR A 243 28.88 -0.32 -7.84
CA THR A 243 29.72 -1.51 -7.67
C THR A 243 31.17 -1.24 -8.00
#